data_AF-A0A8T4X9B5-F1
#
_entry.id   AF-A0A8T4X9B5-F1
#
_cell.length_a   1.000
_cell.length_b   1.000
_cell.length_c   1.000
_cell.angle_alpha   90.00
_cell.angle_beta   90.00
_cell.angle_gamma   90.00
#
_symmetry.space_group_name_H-M   'P 1'
#
loop_
_entity.id
_entity.type
_entity.pdbx_description
1 polymer ?
#
loop_
_entity_poly.entity_id
_entity_poly.type
_entity_poly.pdbx_seq_one_letter_code
_entity_poly.pdbx_strand_id
1 'polypeptide(L)' 'MEEIALIVQYTYKQIMRTLLMAEGRWKCFRCNLTFKDENIANMHKKISKHSITKVKQIVA' A
#
# COMPACT_ATOMS: atom_id res chain seq x y z
N MET A 1 25.47 12.51 -20.57
CA MET A 1 25.37 12.73 -19.11
C MET A 1 23.94 13.01 -18.65
N GLU A 2 23.13 13.73 -19.44
CA GLU A 2 21.73 14.07 -19.07
C GLU A 2 20.76 12.88 -19.03
N GLU A 3 20.92 11.87 -19.91
CA GLU A 3 20.05 10.67 -19.89
C GLU A 3 20.19 9.84 -18.62
N ILE A 4 21.39 9.76 -18.05
CA ILE A 4 21.64 9.04 -16.79
C ILE A 4 20.88 9.73 -15.64
N ALA A 5 20.83 11.08 -15.63
CA ALA A 5 20.11 11.82 -14.61
C ALA A 5 18.60 11.58 -14.68
N LEU A 6 18.01 11.50 -15.88
CA LEU A 6 16.60 11.16 -16.09
C LEU A 6 16.27 9.75 -15.59
N ILE A 7 17.13 8.76 -15.89
CA ILE A 7 16.95 7.38 -15.43
C ILE A 7 17.01 7.29 -13.90
N VAL A 8 17.96 7.99 -13.27
CA VAL A 8 18.09 8.04 -11.80
C VAL A 8 16.88 8.71 -11.15
N GLN A 9 16.39 9.82 -11.70
CA GLN A 9 15.19 10.49 -11.18
C GLN A 9 13.93 9.62 -11.32
N TYR A 10 13.78 8.95 -12.47
CA TYR A 10 12.66 8.03 -12.71
C TYR A 10 12.68 6.85 -11.74
N THR A 11 13.83 6.19 -11.59
CA THR A 11 13.99 5.05 -10.67
C THR A 11 13.77 5.46 -9.21
N TYR A 12 14.29 6.61 -8.78
CA TYR A 12 14.03 7.16 -7.46
C TYR A 12 12.52 7.36 -7.20
N LYS A 13 11.81 7.97 -8.15
CA LYS A 13 10.35 8.18 -8.06
C LYS A 13 9.59 6.85 -7.92
N GLN A 14 10.00 5.83 -8.66
CA GLN A 14 9.38 4.51 -8.61
C GLN A 14 9.66 3.79 -7.28
N ILE A 15 10.89 3.84 -6.77
CA ILE A 15 11.26 3.26 -5.47
C ILE A 15 10.50 3.94 -4.33
N MET A 16 10.46 5.28 -4.32
CA MET A 16 9.73 6.03 -3.28
C MET A 16 8.23 5.72 -3.33
N ARG A 17 7.64 5.56 -4.51
CA ARG A 17 6.24 5.14 -4.66
C ARG A 17 5.99 3.77 -4.06
N THR A 18 6.88 2.80 -4.32
CA THR A 18 6.77 1.45 -3.76
C THR A 18 6.93 1.44 -2.24
N LEU A 19 7.88 2.22 -1.70
CA LEU A 19 8.08 2.35 -0.26
C LEU A 19 6.86 2.97 0.43
N LEU A 20 6.30 4.05 -0.12
CA LEU A 20 5.09 4.70 0.40
C LEU A 20 3.85 3.78 0.36
N MET A 21 3.73 2.92 -0.66
CA MET A 21 2.65 1.93 -0.73
C MET A 21 2.86 0.76 0.26
N ALA A 22 4.10 0.42 0.61
CA ALA A 22 4.42 -0.68 1.51
C ALA A 22 4.05 -0.39 2.98
N GLU A 23 3.94 0.88 3.38
CA GLU A 23 3.75 1.27 4.79
C GLU A 23 2.32 1.11 5.32
N GLY A 24 1.32 0.90 4.46
CA GLY A 24 -0.08 0.82 4.85
C GLY A 24 -0.69 -0.56 4.68
N ARG A 25 -0.75 -1.37 5.74
CA ARG A 25 -1.58 -2.59 5.73
C ARG A 25 -3.03 -2.24 6.05
N TRP A 26 -3.97 -2.92 5.42
CA TRP A 26 -5.40 -2.75 5.67
C TRP A 26 -5.96 -4.01 6.31
N LYS A 27 -6.67 -3.89 7.43
CA LYS A 27 -7.19 -5.04 8.16
C LYS A 27 -8.71 -4.98 8.28
N CYS A 28 -9.35 -6.09 7.93
CA CYS A 28 -10.74 -6.36 8.28
C CYS A 28 -10.77 -7.26 9.51
N PHE A 29 -11.20 -6.74 10.66
CA PHE A 29 -11.25 -7.50 11.90
C PHE A 29 -12.35 -8.55 11.91
N ARG A 30 -13.47 -8.30 11.21
CA ARG A 30 -14.60 -9.24 11.14
C ARG A 30 -14.28 -10.53 10.39
N CYS A 31 -13.51 -10.44 9.30
CA CYS A 31 -13.04 -11.60 8.55
C CYS A 31 -11.65 -12.08 8.99
N ASN A 32 -11.00 -11.34 9.90
CA ASN A 32 -9.60 -11.51 10.25
C ASN A 32 -8.64 -11.53 9.03
N LEU A 33 -8.96 -10.76 7.99
CA LEU A 33 -8.16 -10.66 6.76
C LEU A 33 -7.26 -9.42 6.79
N THR A 34 -6.06 -9.56 6.23
CA THR A 34 -5.11 -8.46 6.06
C THR A 34 -4.77 -8.30 4.59
N PHE A 35 -4.86 -7.08 4.08
CA PHE A 35 -4.62 -6.70 2.70
C PHE A 35 -3.41 -5.78 2.62
N LYS A 36 -2.54 -6.02 1.64
CA LYS A 36 -1.38 -5.16 1.35
C LYS A 36 -1.72 -3.99 0.44
N ASP A 37 -2.77 -4.12 -0.36
CA ASP A 37 -3.19 -3.16 -1.37
C ASP A 37 -4.55 -2.54 -1.00
N GLU A 38 -4.65 -1.22 -1.15
CA GLU A 38 -5.85 -0.46 -0.83
C GLU A 38 -7.02 -0.78 -1.76
N ASN A 39 -6.79 -1.07 -3.05
CA ASN A 39 -7.85 -1.43 -3.98
C ASN A 39 -8.49 -2.76 -3.61
N ILE A 40 -7.66 -3.75 -3.22
CA ILE A 40 -8.16 -5.05 -2.76
C ILE A 40 -8.95 -4.88 -1.46
N ALA A 41 -8.45 -4.08 -0.53
CA ALA A 41 -9.20 -3.72 0.67
C ALA A 41 -10.54 -3.06 0.32
N ASN A 42 -10.56 -2.03 -0.52
CA ASN A 42 -11.79 -1.36 -0.92
C ASN A 42 -12.78 -2.29 -1.64
N MET A 43 -12.28 -3.24 -2.43
CA MET A 43 -13.11 -4.28 -3.03
C MET A 43 -13.76 -5.17 -1.97
N HIS A 44 -12.97 -5.62 -0.97
CA HIS A 44 -13.51 -6.37 0.17
C HIS A 44 -14.60 -5.58 0.90
N LYS A 45 -14.37 -4.28 1.17
CA LYS A 45 -15.35 -3.40 1.82
C LYS A 45 -16.66 -3.32 1.03
N LYS A 46 -16.59 -3.21 -0.29
CA LYS A 46 -17.79 -3.12 -1.17
C LYS A 46 -18.58 -4.43 -1.20
N ILE A 47 -17.91 -5.57 -1.35
CA ILE A 47 -18.55 -6.89 -1.51
C ILE A 47 -19.11 -7.39 -0.17
N SER A 48 -18.30 -7.32 0.89
CA SER A 48 -18.67 -7.86 2.21
C SER A 48 -19.45 -6.87 3.07
N LYS A 49 -19.46 -5.58 2.71
CA LYS A 49 -19.96 -4.47 3.55
C LYS A 49 -19.26 -4.36 4.92
N HIS A 50 -18.10 -4.98 5.08
CA HIS A 50 -17.32 -4.90 6.32
C HIS A 50 -16.42 -3.66 6.35
N SER A 51 -16.29 -3.07 7.53
CA SER A 51 -15.33 -1.99 7.77
C SER A 51 -13.89 -2.50 7.66
N ILE A 52 -13.02 -1.69 7.07
CA ILE A 52 -11.59 -1.95 6.97
C ILE A 52 -10.83 -0.77 7.54
N THR A 53 -9.78 -1.06 8.29
CA THR A 53 -8.95 -0.05 8.95
C THR A 53 -7.53 -0.11 8.42
N LYS A 54 -6.93 1.04 8.11
CA LYS A 54 -5.50 1.15 7.81
C LYS A 54 -4.72 0.98 9.11
N VAL A 55 -3.94 -0.09 9.21
CA VAL A 55 -3.08 -0.40 10.35
C VAL A 55 -1.64 -0.08 10.00
N LYS A 56 -1.02 0.79 10.81
CA LYS A 56 0.42 1.02 10.76
C LYS A 56 1.13 -0.19 11.36
N GLN A 57 2.21 -0.63 10.72
CA GLN A 57 3.06 -1.66 11.32
C GLN A 57 3.81 -1.02 12.49
N ILE A 58 3.36 -1.29 13.72
CA ILE A 58 4.14 -0.95 14.91
C ILE A 58 5.28 -1.96 14.95
N VAL A 59 6.50 -1.51 14.68
CA VAL A 59 7.71 -2.29 14.94
C VAL A 59 7.91 -2.20 16.45
N ALA A 60 7.76 -3.32 17.15
CA ALA A 60 8.03 -3.45 18.58
C ALA A 60 9.48 -3.88 18.81
#